data_AF-A0A098VM93-F1
#
_entry.id   AF-A0A098VM93-F1
#
_cell.length_a   1.000
_cell.length_b   1.000
_cell.length_c   1.000
_cell.angle_alpha   90.00
_cell.angle_beta   90.00
_cell.angle_gamma   90.00
#
_symmetry.space_group_name_H-M   'P 1'
#
loop_
_entity.id
_entity.type
_entity.pdbx_description
1 polymer ?
#
loop_
_entity_poly.entity_id
_entity_poly.type
_entity_poly.pdbx_seq_one_letter_code
_entity_poly.pdbx_strand_id
1 'polypeptide(L)'
;MGNRFGKRSTFPAAHKFLAGTSYVVDCFTHDAIPGVTAYFLSHFHADHYAGLGRKFRGTPIFCSPITAQLCQLQLRLPAAMLHPLPLGCPILVSEIIQKEREYACVSLKDEHIRLSDNDAENPVDINILDADTSERSLSTYPEISQPRVSVTLFDANHCPGAVMFLFTIEDASSKISRHILHTGDFRACPERIIGAPALTPFLGKGDELSGSAIQKQASKPKVLDVVYLDTTYMESRMVFPSQEHVLTLLTDEVHRIVVQGNRGKLIPLSYLIVVGTYTIGKERVCERLAKLLATRLWTASDRKRAIMELLFPAEMLSDDPLTARVHVVNMMDLSSDEVLGAMLDRFRPHYTHIIAVRATGWTAGQPFRSKVAPKAKMVTGIKFATKAELTIEPHQASGDHLMIEKTIEAGSAKVCIKQEGIDPNDLQDAQKQTQYVEKPTLSTGQTQPSIRSSSRKGTLPRHRGRITFLEVPYSEHSSSEELQNFLAAFQIGTVIPTVEGSWSYSK
;
A
#
# COMPACT_ATOMS: atom_id res chain seq x y z
N MET A 1 21.46 31.42 1.17
CA MET A 1 21.72 30.11 1.83
C MET A 1 21.23 29.02 0.89
N GLY A 2 22.13 28.14 0.46
CA GLY A 2 21.93 27.24 -0.66
C GLY A 2 20.83 26.18 -0.45
N ASN A 3 20.11 25.90 -1.54
CA ASN A 3 19.19 24.78 -1.71
C ASN A 3 19.85 23.46 -1.28
N ARG A 4 19.38 22.85 -0.19
CA ARG A 4 19.65 21.45 0.17
C ARG A 4 18.53 20.54 -0.33
N PHE A 5 18.21 20.62 -1.62
CA PHE A 5 17.51 19.53 -2.29
C PHE A 5 18.60 18.63 -2.87
N GLY A 6 18.99 17.59 -2.13
CA GLY A 6 19.81 16.53 -2.70
C GLY A 6 19.10 16.00 -3.95
N LYS A 7 19.84 15.82 -5.05
CA LYS A 7 19.31 15.18 -6.26
C LYS A 7 18.72 13.83 -5.84
N ARG A 8 17.40 13.65 -6.04
CA ARG A 8 16.77 12.34 -5.90
C ARG A 8 17.36 11.44 -6.99
N SER A 9 17.84 10.26 -6.61
CA SER A 9 18.21 9.20 -7.55
C SER A 9 17.10 9.03 -8.59
N THR A 10 17.46 9.00 -9.86
CA THR A 10 16.54 8.70 -10.97
C THR A 10 16.12 7.23 -10.99
N PHE A 11 16.82 6.37 -10.24
CA PHE A 11 16.59 4.93 -10.19
C PHE A 11 15.75 4.49 -8.98
N PRO A 12 14.74 3.62 -9.16
CA PRO A 12 13.94 3.14 -8.05
C PRO A 12 14.68 2.15 -7.12
N ALA A 13 14.33 2.20 -5.84
CA ALA A 13 14.90 1.34 -4.80
C ALA A 13 14.72 -0.16 -5.12
N ALA A 14 15.69 -0.99 -4.70
CA ALA A 14 15.71 -2.43 -5.01
C ALA A 14 14.48 -3.20 -4.52
N HIS A 15 13.99 -2.88 -3.32
CA HIS A 15 12.82 -3.52 -2.70
C HIS A 15 11.51 -3.29 -3.46
N LYS A 16 11.48 -2.40 -4.47
CA LYS A 16 10.30 -2.14 -5.31
C LYS A 16 10.13 -3.13 -6.46
N PHE A 17 11.18 -3.90 -6.77
CA PHE A 17 11.17 -4.89 -7.86
C PHE A 17 10.87 -6.27 -7.30
N LEU A 18 9.99 -7.01 -7.96
CA LEU A 18 9.57 -8.33 -7.51
C LEU A 18 10.58 -9.41 -7.95
N ALA A 19 11.18 -10.08 -6.97
CA ALA A 19 12.24 -11.08 -7.19
C ALA A 19 11.87 -12.21 -8.18
N GLY A 20 12.81 -12.53 -9.08
CA GLY A 20 12.68 -13.39 -10.24
C GLY A 20 11.67 -12.98 -11.31
N THR A 21 11.26 -11.70 -11.39
CA THR A 21 10.33 -11.20 -12.43
C THR A 21 10.79 -9.84 -12.97
N SER A 22 10.10 -9.37 -14.01
CA SER A 22 10.24 -8.01 -14.54
C SER A 22 9.11 -7.09 -14.04
N TYR A 23 8.56 -7.36 -12.86
CA TYR A 23 7.44 -6.63 -12.28
C TYR A 23 7.91 -5.70 -11.17
N VAL A 24 7.17 -4.61 -10.97
CA VAL A 24 7.38 -3.68 -9.85
C VAL A 24 6.11 -3.49 -9.05
N VAL A 25 6.26 -3.21 -7.75
CA VAL A 25 5.16 -2.88 -6.84
C VAL A 25 5.39 -1.48 -6.26
N ASP A 26 4.38 -0.62 -6.30
CA ASP A 26 4.38 0.73 -5.73
C ASP A 26 5.58 1.58 -6.17
N CYS A 27 5.85 1.55 -7.47
CA CYS A 27 7.01 2.18 -8.08
C CYS A 27 6.64 2.70 -9.46
N PHE A 28 6.40 4.01 -9.53
CA PHE A 28 5.99 4.69 -10.73
C PHE A 28 6.91 5.89 -10.97
N THR A 29 7.44 5.99 -12.17
CA THR A 29 8.20 7.15 -12.65
C THR A 29 7.38 7.88 -13.70
N HIS A 30 7.77 9.09 -14.11
CA HIS A 30 7.00 9.78 -15.16
C HIS A 30 7.03 8.99 -16.48
N ASP A 31 8.19 8.44 -16.82
CA ASP A 31 8.37 7.52 -17.94
C ASP A 31 8.26 6.06 -17.50
N ALA A 32 8.04 5.16 -18.47
CA ALA A 32 8.10 3.72 -18.20
C ALA A 32 9.52 3.32 -17.80
N ILE A 33 9.65 2.49 -16.77
CA ILE A 33 10.94 1.97 -16.32
C ILE A 33 11.41 0.92 -17.34
N PRO A 34 12.59 1.09 -17.98
CA PRO A 34 13.09 0.12 -18.95
C PRO A 34 13.22 -1.29 -18.34
N GLY A 35 12.85 -2.30 -19.11
CA GLY A 35 12.85 -3.70 -18.67
C GLY A 35 11.70 -4.09 -17.75
N VAL A 36 10.89 -3.15 -17.24
CA VAL A 36 9.67 -3.45 -16.47
C VAL A 36 8.51 -3.74 -17.41
N THR A 37 7.81 -4.83 -17.14
CA THR A 37 6.77 -5.37 -18.04
C THR A 37 5.37 -5.32 -17.44
N ALA A 38 5.28 -5.12 -16.12
CA ALA A 38 4.02 -4.91 -15.42
C ALA A 38 4.24 -4.13 -14.11
N TYR A 39 3.23 -3.35 -13.75
CA TYR A 39 3.22 -2.53 -12.54
C TYR A 39 2.10 -3.01 -11.63
N PHE A 40 2.34 -3.00 -10.33
CA PHE A 40 1.36 -3.34 -9.30
C PHE A 40 1.19 -2.16 -8.35
N LEU A 41 -0.06 -1.76 -8.08
CA LEU A 41 -0.38 -0.74 -7.09
C LEU A 41 -1.13 -1.38 -5.93
N SER A 42 -0.49 -1.44 -4.76
CA SER A 42 -1.06 -2.05 -3.55
C SER A 42 -2.25 -1.27 -3.03
N HIS A 43 -2.19 0.07 -3.03
CA HIS A 43 -3.23 0.94 -2.52
C HIS A 43 -3.09 2.39 -2.99
N PHE A 44 -4.09 3.24 -2.71
CA PHE A 44 -4.17 4.62 -3.21
C PHE A 44 -3.65 5.69 -2.22
N HIS A 45 -2.42 5.51 -1.70
CA HIS A 45 -1.69 6.60 -1.01
C HIS A 45 -0.58 7.20 -1.87
N ALA A 46 -0.33 8.50 -1.66
CA ALA A 46 0.42 9.33 -2.59
C ALA A 46 1.89 8.97 -2.71
N ASP A 47 2.49 8.44 -1.65
CA ASP A 47 3.84 7.89 -1.59
C ASP A 47 3.97 6.54 -2.33
N HIS A 48 2.87 5.82 -2.56
CA HIS A 48 2.85 4.55 -3.31
C HIS A 48 2.49 4.73 -4.78
N TYR A 49 1.59 5.67 -5.10
CA TYR A 49 1.27 6.02 -6.49
C TYR A 49 2.12 7.17 -7.05
N ALA A 50 3.06 7.73 -6.28
CA ALA A 50 3.91 8.84 -6.72
C ALA A 50 4.51 8.54 -8.09
N GLY A 51 4.27 9.44 -9.06
CA GLY A 51 4.68 9.26 -10.47
C GLY A 51 3.53 8.88 -11.40
N LEU A 52 2.44 8.30 -10.90
CA LEU A 52 1.23 8.07 -11.68
C LEU A 52 0.51 9.39 -12.03
N GLY A 53 0.03 9.45 -13.27
CA GLY A 53 -0.76 10.56 -13.79
C GLY A 53 -0.91 10.46 -15.30
N ARG A 54 -1.49 11.47 -15.94
CA ARG A 54 -1.77 11.48 -17.40
C ARG A 54 -0.54 11.29 -18.28
N LYS A 55 0.65 11.61 -17.77
CA LYS A 55 1.92 11.46 -18.49
C LYS A 55 2.56 10.09 -18.32
N PHE A 56 2.07 9.28 -17.38
CA PHE A 56 2.59 7.94 -17.19
C PHE A 56 2.36 7.10 -18.45
N ARG A 57 3.36 6.29 -18.81
CA ARG A 57 3.32 5.42 -20.00
C ARG A 57 3.53 3.94 -19.67
N GLY A 58 3.85 3.61 -18.41
CA GLY A 58 3.94 2.21 -17.98
C GLY A 58 2.57 1.55 -17.97
N THR A 59 2.47 0.37 -18.58
CA THR A 59 1.25 -0.43 -18.63
C THR A 59 1.65 -1.90 -18.84
N PRO A 60 0.88 -2.89 -18.34
CA PRO A 60 -0.35 -2.79 -17.53
C PRO A 60 -0.12 -2.47 -16.04
N ILE A 61 -1.14 -1.88 -15.39
CA ILE A 61 -1.19 -1.63 -13.93
C ILE A 61 -2.22 -2.56 -13.28
N PHE A 62 -1.75 -3.51 -12.47
CA PHE A 62 -2.60 -4.42 -11.69
C PHE A 62 -2.86 -3.86 -10.29
N CYS A 63 -4.12 -3.88 -9.86
CA CYS A 63 -4.51 -3.41 -8.53
C CYS A 63 -5.88 -3.97 -8.11
N SER A 64 -6.39 -3.58 -6.95
CA SER A 64 -7.76 -3.93 -6.55
C SER A 64 -8.82 -3.11 -7.33
N PRO A 65 -10.08 -3.56 -7.38
CA PRO A 65 -11.16 -2.82 -8.06
C PRO A 65 -11.34 -1.40 -7.50
N ILE A 66 -11.32 -1.25 -6.18
CA ILE A 66 -11.44 0.06 -5.52
C ILE A 66 -10.26 0.96 -5.89
N THR A 67 -9.03 0.43 -5.87
CA THR A 67 -7.83 1.20 -6.23
C THR A 67 -7.89 1.64 -7.71
N ALA A 68 -8.36 0.80 -8.62
CA ALA A 68 -8.55 1.17 -10.02
C ALA A 68 -9.56 2.30 -10.19
N GLN A 69 -10.70 2.24 -9.48
CA GLN A 69 -11.72 3.29 -9.51
C GLN A 69 -11.19 4.61 -8.93
N LEU A 70 -10.43 4.56 -7.83
CA LEU A 70 -9.76 5.74 -7.27
C LEU A 70 -8.74 6.34 -8.25
N CYS A 71 -7.95 5.51 -8.94
CA CYS A 71 -7.00 5.98 -9.95
C CYS A 71 -7.70 6.71 -11.11
N GLN A 72 -8.83 6.18 -11.59
CA GLN A 72 -9.64 6.85 -12.62
C GLN A 72 -10.24 8.16 -12.10
N LEU A 73 -10.84 8.12 -10.91
CA LEU A 73 -11.54 9.26 -10.33
C LEU A 73 -10.59 10.41 -9.99
N GLN A 74 -9.44 10.09 -9.40
CA GLN A 74 -8.55 11.08 -8.76
C GLN A 74 -7.33 11.43 -9.62
N LEU A 75 -6.79 10.48 -10.38
CA LEU A 75 -5.62 10.69 -11.25
C LEU A 75 -5.99 10.77 -12.74
N ARG A 76 -7.24 10.43 -13.10
CA ARG A 76 -7.74 10.38 -14.48
C ARG A 76 -6.90 9.45 -15.36
N LEU A 77 -6.46 8.33 -14.80
CA LEU A 77 -5.82 7.28 -15.59
C LEU A 77 -6.85 6.63 -16.52
N PRO A 78 -6.50 6.31 -17.78
CA PRO A 78 -7.36 5.56 -18.69
C PRO A 78 -7.69 4.17 -18.13
N ALA A 79 -8.95 3.73 -18.28
CA ALA A 79 -9.39 2.40 -17.85
C ALA A 79 -8.58 1.27 -18.51
N ALA A 80 -8.15 1.46 -19.76
CA ALA A 80 -7.35 0.48 -20.50
C ALA A 80 -5.95 0.22 -19.89
N MET A 81 -5.43 1.12 -19.04
CA MET A 81 -4.15 0.88 -18.35
C MET A 81 -4.33 0.07 -17.05
N LEU A 82 -5.57 -0.05 -16.55
CA LEU A 82 -5.88 -0.57 -15.24
C LEU A 82 -6.50 -1.96 -15.34
N HIS A 83 -5.87 -2.93 -14.70
CA HIS A 83 -6.33 -4.31 -14.61
C HIS A 83 -6.76 -4.62 -13.17
N PRO A 84 -8.00 -4.30 -12.78
CA PRO A 84 -8.52 -4.63 -11.46
C PRO A 84 -8.63 -6.15 -11.29
N LEU A 85 -8.05 -6.68 -10.21
CA LEU A 85 -8.05 -8.11 -9.91
C LEU A 85 -8.96 -8.43 -8.71
N PRO A 86 -9.78 -9.50 -8.77
CA PRO A 86 -10.61 -9.91 -7.65
C PRO A 86 -9.78 -10.39 -6.45
N LEU A 87 -10.31 -10.21 -5.24
CA LEU A 87 -9.69 -10.73 -4.02
C LEU A 87 -9.84 -12.26 -3.95
N GLY A 88 -8.82 -12.93 -3.40
CA GLY A 88 -8.84 -14.36 -3.08
C GLY A 88 -8.71 -15.32 -4.27
N CYS A 89 -8.79 -14.83 -5.51
CA CYS A 89 -8.67 -15.65 -6.71
C CYS A 89 -7.27 -15.54 -7.33
N PRO A 90 -6.58 -16.66 -7.63
CA PRO A 90 -5.34 -16.64 -8.38
C PRO A 90 -5.60 -16.27 -9.83
N ILE A 91 -4.96 -15.22 -10.32
CA ILE A 91 -5.05 -14.74 -11.70
C ILE A 91 -3.68 -14.89 -12.37
N LEU A 92 -3.65 -15.52 -13.54
CA LEU A 92 -2.44 -15.73 -14.33
C LEU A 92 -2.06 -14.46 -15.11
N VAL A 93 -1.37 -13.54 -14.44
CA VAL A 93 -1.03 -12.21 -14.98
C VAL A 93 -0.03 -12.26 -16.14
N SER A 94 0.84 -13.27 -16.21
CA SER A 94 1.78 -13.42 -17.32
C SER A 94 1.07 -13.59 -18.67
N GLU A 95 -0.09 -14.27 -18.71
CA GLU A 95 -0.90 -14.42 -19.93
C GLU A 95 -1.60 -13.11 -20.31
N ILE A 96 -2.04 -12.32 -19.32
CA ILE A 96 -2.61 -10.98 -19.56
C ILE A 96 -1.55 -10.07 -20.19
N ILE A 97 -0.35 -10.03 -19.60
CA ILE A 97 0.77 -9.22 -20.06
C ILE A 97 1.18 -9.61 -21.48
N GLN A 98 1.22 -10.91 -21.80
CA GLN A 98 1.52 -11.39 -23.14
C GLN A 98 0.48 -10.89 -24.17
N LYS A 99 -0.82 -11.01 -23.86
CA LYS A 99 -1.89 -10.53 -24.75
C LYS A 99 -1.81 -9.02 -24.99
N GLU A 100 -1.60 -8.22 -23.95
CA GLU A 100 -1.45 -6.77 -24.07
C GLU A 100 -0.31 -6.38 -25.03
N ARG A 101 0.80 -7.13 -24.99
CA ARG A 101 1.94 -6.92 -25.89
C ARG A 101 1.63 -7.30 -27.34
N GLU A 102 0.92 -8.40 -27.54
CA GLU A 102 0.50 -8.85 -28.87
C GLU A 102 -0.43 -7.81 -29.51
N TYR A 103 -1.41 -7.28 -28.76
CA TYR A 103 -2.29 -6.21 -29.24
C TYR A 103 -1.55 -4.92 -29.57
N ALA A 104 -0.59 -4.49 -28.73
CA ALA A 104 0.21 -3.30 -28.99
C ALA A 104 1.06 -3.44 -30.27
N CYS A 105 1.62 -4.63 -30.54
CA CYS A 105 2.39 -4.91 -31.75
C CYS A 105 1.54 -4.86 -33.02
N VAL A 106 0.30 -5.35 -32.97
CA VAL A 106 -0.65 -5.28 -34.10
C VAL A 106 -1.03 -3.83 -34.40
N SER A 107 -1.37 -3.03 -33.37
CA SER A 107 -1.77 -1.63 -33.55
C SER A 107 -0.68 -0.77 -34.21
N LEU A 108 0.60 -1.01 -33.88
CA LEU A 108 1.72 -0.28 -34.50
C LEU A 108 1.92 -0.62 -35.98
N LYS A 109 1.60 -1.86 -36.38
CA LYS A 109 1.65 -2.27 -37.79
C LYS A 109 0.54 -1.61 -38.61
N ASP A 110 -0.65 -1.49 -38.05
CA ASP A 110 -1.79 -0.82 -38.70
C ASP A 110 -1.56 0.70 -38.88
N GLU A 111 -0.86 1.35 -37.94
CA GLU A 111 -0.47 2.76 -38.07
C GLU A 111 0.63 2.98 -39.12
N HIS A 112 1.58 2.07 -39.27
CA HIS A 112 2.61 2.14 -40.33
C HIS A 112 2.03 1.93 -41.74
N ILE A 113 0.85 1.32 -41.86
CA ILE A 113 0.14 1.16 -43.14
C ILE A 113 -0.63 2.43 -43.54
N ARG A 114 -0.80 3.41 -42.64
CA ARG A 114 -1.62 4.63 -42.88
C ARG A 114 -0.83 5.91 -43.16
N LEU A 115 0.46 5.81 -43.50
CA LEU A 115 1.29 6.96 -43.86
C LEU A 115 1.79 6.88 -45.31
N SER A 116 0.86 7.06 -46.26
CA SER A 116 1.15 7.69 -47.55
C SER A 116 -0.18 7.96 -48.25
N ASP A 117 -0.71 9.18 -48.11
CA ASP A 117 -1.61 9.78 -49.11
C ASP A 117 -1.80 11.26 -48.77
N ASN A 118 -0.96 12.09 -49.39
CA ASN A 118 -1.25 13.45 -49.83
C ASN A 118 -0.01 13.99 -50.57
N ASP A 119 -0.01 13.90 -51.90
CA ASP A 119 -0.05 15.06 -52.81
C ASP A 119 0.40 14.71 -54.24
N ALA A 120 -0.35 15.27 -55.20
CA ALA A 120 -0.02 15.60 -56.60
C ALA A 120 -0.25 14.56 -57.73
N GLU A 121 -1.26 14.90 -58.55
CA GLU A 121 -1.40 14.75 -60.00
C GLU A 121 -0.29 14.00 -60.79
N ASN A 122 -0.52 12.72 -61.13
CA ASN A 122 -0.29 12.12 -62.46
C ASN A 122 -0.76 10.64 -62.45
N PRO A 123 -1.46 10.11 -63.47
CA PRO A 123 -1.83 8.71 -63.51
C PRO A 123 -0.64 7.90 -64.05
N VAL A 124 0.05 7.17 -63.18
CA VAL A 124 0.94 6.09 -63.63
C VAL A 124 0.29 4.79 -63.21
N ASP A 125 -0.11 4.00 -64.22
CA ASP A 125 -0.51 2.61 -64.07
C ASP A 125 0.54 1.87 -63.22
N ILE A 126 0.14 1.45 -62.01
CA ILE A 126 0.90 0.49 -61.23
C ILE A 126 0.11 -0.81 -61.26
N ASN A 127 0.61 -1.73 -62.07
CA ASN A 127 0.23 -3.13 -62.10
C ASN A 127 0.13 -3.68 -60.67
N ILE A 128 -1.01 -4.32 -60.40
CA ILE A 128 -1.18 -5.27 -59.31
C ILE A 128 -0.13 -6.36 -59.51
N LEU A 129 0.92 -6.34 -58.67
CA LEU A 129 1.76 -7.51 -58.48
C LEU A 129 1.10 -8.36 -57.41
N ASP A 130 0.67 -9.53 -57.86
CA ASP A 130 0.12 -10.61 -57.08
C ASP A 130 0.97 -10.94 -55.85
N ALA A 131 0.25 -11.43 -54.84
CA ALA A 131 0.71 -12.10 -53.65
C ALA A 131 2.04 -12.85 -53.82
N ASP A 132 3.09 -12.33 -53.18
CA ASP A 132 4.18 -13.18 -52.71
C ASP A 132 4.00 -13.38 -51.20
N THR A 133 3.32 -14.47 -50.87
CA THR A 133 3.39 -15.16 -49.59
C THR A 133 4.82 -15.63 -49.34
N SER A 134 5.72 -14.69 -49.06
CA SER A 134 6.96 -15.00 -48.39
C SER A 134 6.74 -14.65 -46.92
N GLU A 135 6.73 -15.69 -46.09
CA GLU A 135 6.88 -15.59 -44.65
C GLU A 135 8.16 -14.81 -44.36
N ARG A 136 8.08 -13.47 -44.30
CA ARG A 136 9.09 -12.66 -43.65
C ARG A 136 8.99 -12.99 -42.17
N SER A 137 9.75 -14.02 -41.83
CA SER A 137 10.14 -14.46 -40.50
C SER A 137 9.90 -13.33 -39.51
N LEU A 138 8.90 -13.53 -38.64
CA LEU A 138 8.82 -12.87 -37.35
C LEU A 138 10.27 -12.74 -36.87
N SER A 139 10.81 -11.52 -36.79
CA SER A 139 12.03 -11.30 -36.03
C SER A 139 11.65 -11.69 -34.61
N THR A 140 11.92 -12.95 -34.31
CA THR A 140 11.75 -13.58 -33.02
C THR A 140 12.63 -12.77 -32.09
N TYR A 141 11.99 -11.86 -31.34
CA TYR A 141 12.48 -11.60 -30.00
C TYR A 141 12.74 -12.98 -29.41
N PRO A 142 13.96 -13.27 -28.90
CA PRO A 142 14.25 -14.58 -28.37
C PRO A 142 13.09 -14.94 -27.45
N GLU A 143 12.53 -16.14 -27.61
CA GLU A 143 11.62 -16.73 -26.63
C GLU A 143 12.41 -16.84 -25.33
N ILE A 144 12.53 -15.72 -24.62
CA ILE A 144 12.83 -15.73 -23.21
C ILE A 144 11.59 -16.41 -22.66
N SER A 145 11.73 -17.66 -22.25
CA SER A 145 10.70 -18.41 -21.54
C SER A 145 10.35 -17.63 -20.26
N GLN A 146 9.48 -16.64 -20.40
CA GLN A 146 9.03 -15.81 -19.29
C GLN A 146 8.35 -16.77 -18.30
N PRO A 147 8.68 -16.69 -17.00
CA PRO A 147 8.07 -17.58 -16.04
C PRO A 147 6.56 -17.36 -16.03
N ARG A 148 5.78 -18.42 -15.83
CA ARG A 148 4.34 -18.27 -15.59
C ARG A 148 4.17 -17.65 -14.22
N VAL A 149 3.48 -16.51 -14.14
CA VAL A 149 3.26 -15.81 -12.88
C VAL A 149 1.77 -15.63 -12.64
N SER A 150 1.28 -16.22 -11.56
CA SER A 150 -0.04 -15.93 -11.03
C SER A 150 0.05 -15.03 -9.80
N VAL A 151 -0.99 -14.22 -9.56
CA VAL A 151 -1.13 -13.37 -8.39
C VAL A 151 -2.49 -13.57 -7.74
N THR A 152 -2.52 -13.62 -6.40
CA THR A 152 -3.74 -13.59 -5.60
C THR A 152 -3.72 -12.36 -4.69
N LEU A 153 -4.80 -11.58 -4.69
CA LEU A 153 -4.92 -10.40 -3.84
C LEU A 153 -5.62 -10.75 -2.52
N PHE A 154 -5.14 -10.19 -1.41
CA PHE A 154 -5.80 -10.27 -0.10
C PHE A 154 -5.97 -8.88 0.48
N ASP A 155 -7.04 -8.67 1.25
CA ASP A 155 -7.25 -7.42 1.97
C ASP A 155 -6.09 -7.16 2.95
N ALA A 156 -5.45 -5.99 2.83
CA ALA A 156 -4.30 -5.59 3.66
C ALA A 156 -4.71 -4.98 5.01
N ASN A 157 -6.00 -4.76 5.26
CA ASN A 157 -6.54 -4.15 6.46
C ASN A 157 -5.93 -2.77 6.77
N HIS A 158 -5.52 -2.05 5.73
CA HIS A 158 -4.91 -0.72 5.80
C HIS A 158 -5.94 0.38 5.51
N CYS A 159 -6.15 0.71 4.23
CA CYS A 159 -7.19 1.61 3.75
C CYS A 159 -8.12 0.89 2.74
N PRO A 160 -9.25 1.48 2.33
CA PRO A 160 -10.11 0.88 1.32
C PRO A 160 -9.37 0.60 0.01
N GLY A 161 -9.51 -0.62 -0.51
CA GLY A 161 -8.82 -1.08 -1.71
C GLY A 161 -7.39 -1.53 -1.50
N ALA A 162 -6.81 -1.41 -0.30
CA ALA A 162 -5.45 -1.86 -0.03
C ALA A 162 -5.34 -3.38 -0.04
N VAL A 163 -4.31 -3.89 -0.72
CA VAL A 163 -4.10 -5.33 -0.88
C VAL A 163 -2.66 -5.79 -0.64
N MET A 164 -2.54 -7.00 -0.10
CA MET A 164 -1.35 -7.82 -0.18
C MET A 164 -1.41 -8.65 -1.47
N PHE A 165 -0.25 -8.94 -2.08
CA PHE A 165 -0.12 -9.77 -3.27
C PHE A 165 0.64 -11.06 -2.96
N LEU A 166 0.05 -12.24 -3.20
CA LEU A 166 0.78 -13.50 -3.27
C LEU A 166 1.08 -13.84 -4.73
N PHE A 167 2.34 -13.74 -5.11
CA PHE A 167 2.82 -14.18 -6.42
C PHE A 167 3.27 -15.63 -6.36
N THR A 168 2.81 -16.44 -7.32
CA THR A 168 3.34 -17.78 -7.57
C THR A 168 4.00 -17.79 -8.93
N ILE A 169 5.32 -18.02 -8.92
CA ILE A 169 6.19 -18.00 -10.09
C ILE A 169 6.57 -19.45 -10.42
N GLU A 170 6.13 -19.92 -11.57
CA GLU A 170 6.45 -21.24 -12.11
C GLU A 170 7.51 -21.07 -13.20
N ASP A 171 8.70 -21.59 -12.95
CA ASP A 171 9.77 -21.61 -13.94
C ASP A 171 9.53 -22.74 -14.93
N ALA A 172 9.50 -22.44 -16.23
CA ALA A 172 9.34 -23.46 -17.27
C ALA A 172 10.47 -24.51 -17.23
N SER A 173 11.65 -24.14 -16.73
CA SER A 173 12.85 -24.98 -16.66
C SER A 173 12.93 -25.81 -15.38
N SER A 174 12.13 -25.50 -14.35
CA SER A 174 12.18 -26.18 -13.05
C SER A 174 10.79 -26.62 -12.61
N LYS A 175 10.66 -27.85 -12.08
CA LYS A 175 9.38 -28.28 -11.46
C LYS A 175 9.12 -27.59 -10.10
N ILE A 176 9.83 -26.52 -9.77
CA ILE A 176 9.76 -25.82 -8.49
C ILE A 176 9.06 -24.47 -8.70
N SER A 177 7.97 -24.25 -7.95
CA SER A 177 7.30 -22.96 -7.87
C SER A 177 7.93 -22.12 -6.76
N ARG A 178 8.11 -20.81 -7.02
CA ARG A 178 8.47 -19.81 -6.00
C ARG A 178 7.24 -19.03 -5.56
N HIS A 179 7.11 -18.77 -4.27
CA HIS A 179 6.00 -18.07 -3.66
C HIS A 179 6.47 -16.81 -2.95
N ILE A 180 6.00 -15.64 -3.40
CA ILE A 180 6.40 -14.33 -2.88
C ILE A 180 5.17 -13.60 -2.35
N LEU A 181 5.23 -13.15 -1.10
CA LEU A 181 4.18 -12.31 -0.51
C LEU A 181 4.67 -10.86 -0.44
N HIS A 182 3.95 -9.93 -1.08
CA HIS A 182 4.17 -8.51 -0.93
C HIS A 182 3.03 -7.90 -0.13
N THR A 183 3.34 -7.33 1.03
CA THR A 183 2.31 -6.84 1.96
C THR A 183 1.71 -5.49 1.56
N GLY A 184 2.44 -4.69 0.77
CA GLY A 184 2.07 -3.28 0.62
C GLY A 184 2.14 -2.60 1.98
N ASP A 185 1.31 -1.60 2.23
CA ASP A 185 1.03 -1.15 3.60
C ASP A 185 -0.09 -2.00 4.18
N PHE A 186 0.12 -2.54 5.39
CA PHE A 186 -0.84 -3.47 5.98
C PHE A 186 -0.89 -3.42 7.51
N ARG A 187 -2.05 -3.80 8.04
CA ARG A 187 -2.24 -4.07 9.47
C ARG A 187 -2.61 -5.53 9.69
N ALA A 188 -1.63 -6.34 10.10
CA ALA A 188 -1.78 -7.76 10.32
C ALA A 188 -3.00 -8.06 11.22
N CYS A 189 -3.84 -8.97 10.75
CA CYS A 189 -5.08 -9.38 11.41
C CYS A 189 -5.19 -10.90 11.29
N PRO A 190 -5.04 -11.66 12.40
CA PRO A 190 -5.09 -13.11 12.41
C PRO A 190 -6.32 -13.68 11.71
N GLU A 191 -7.49 -13.08 11.93
CA GLU A 191 -8.77 -13.52 11.37
C GLU A 191 -8.77 -13.45 9.84
N ARG A 192 -8.21 -12.37 9.26
CA ARG A 192 -8.10 -12.21 7.81
C ARG A 192 -7.09 -13.16 7.18
N ILE A 193 -5.99 -13.43 7.89
CA ILE A 193 -4.94 -14.36 7.43
C ILE A 193 -5.44 -15.80 7.44
N ILE A 194 -6.08 -16.23 8.54
CA ILE A 194 -6.66 -17.57 8.68
C ILE A 194 -7.84 -17.76 7.73
N GLY A 195 -8.62 -16.70 7.52
CA GLY A 195 -9.76 -16.68 6.60
C GLY A 195 -9.39 -16.68 5.12
N ALA A 196 -8.10 -16.67 4.75
CA ALA A 196 -7.62 -16.63 3.37
C ALA A 196 -7.14 -18.02 2.89
N PRO A 197 -7.95 -18.79 2.15
CA PRO A 197 -7.64 -20.19 1.81
C PRO A 197 -6.33 -20.37 1.04
N ALA A 198 -5.96 -19.41 0.20
CA ALA A 198 -4.72 -19.45 -0.58
C ALA A 198 -3.45 -19.21 0.27
N LEU A 199 -3.58 -18.67 1.49
CA LEU A 199 -2.47 -18.54 2.45
C LEU A 199 -2.33 -19.77 3.36
N THR A 200 -3.40 -20.55 3.54
CA THR A 200 -3.41 -21.76 4.38
C THR A 200 -2.26 -22.73 4.13
N PRO A 201 -1.82 -23.01 2.88
CA PRO A 201 -0.70 -23.91 2.64
C PRO A 201 0.64 -23.45 3.22
N PHE A 202 0.78 -22.16 3.55
CA PHE A 202 2.02 -21.54 4.05
C PHE A 202 2.02 -21.36 5.58
N LEU A 203 0.88 -21.59 6.23
CA LEU A 203 0.75 -21.43 7.68
C LEU A 203 1.46 -22.57 8.42
N GLY A 204 2.24 -22.23 9.44
CA GLY A 204 2.91 -23.19 10.32
C GLY A 204 1.93 -24.05 11.13
N LYS A 205 2.43 -25.14 11.75
CA LYS A 205 1.65 -25.88 12.76
C LYS A 205 1.37 -24.92 13.93
N GLY A 206 0.13 -24.44 13.99
CA GLY A 206 -0.30 -23.44 14.95
C GLY A 206 -0.17 -23.91 16.39
N ASP A 207 0.10 -22.96 17.28
CA ASP A 207 -0.31 -23.11 18.67
C ASP A 207 -0.89 -21.82 19.30
N GLU A 208 -0.91 -20.66 18.64
CA GLU A 208 -1.37 -19.44 19.33
C GLU A 208 -2.28 -18.49 18.51
N LEU A 209 -2.31 -18.53 17.17
CA LEU A 209 -3.08 -17.54 16.40
C LEU A 209 -4.58 -17.81 16.29
N SER A 210 -5.04 -19.05 16.49
CA SER A 210 -6.42 -19.43 16.13
C SER A 210 -7.35 -19.72 17.30
N GLY A 211 -6.85 -19.98 18.53
CA GLY A 211 -7.68 -20.38 19.69
C GLY A 211 -8.61 -21.59 19.44
N SER A 212 -8.50 -22.19 18.26
CA SER A 212 -9.39 -23.15 17.66
C SER A 212 -8.48 -24.10 16.91
N ALA A 213 -8.69 -25.39 17.13
CA ALA A 213 -7.92 -26.47 16.54
C ALA A 213 -8.00 -26.39 15.01
N ILE A 214 -7.08 -25.64 14.39
CA ILE A 214 -6.84 -25.74 12.95
C ILE A 214 -6.38 -27.17 12.74
N GLN A 215 -7.21 -27.88 11.98
CA GLN A 215 -7.05 -29.26 11.56
C GLN A 215 -5.58 -29.54 11.27
N LYS A 216 -4.97 -30.49 12.00
CA LYS A 216 -3.57 -30.90 11.80
C LYS A 216 -3.31 -31.03 10.30
N GLN A 217 -2.57 -30.10 9.69
CA GLN A 217 -2.17 -30.26 8.30
C GLN A 217 -1.37 -31.56 8.19
N ALA A 218 -1.83 -32.45 7.31
CA ALA A 218 -1.22 -33.76 7.08
C ALA A 218 0.18 -33.64 6.42
N SER A 219 0.43 -32.54 5.72
CA SER A 219 1.69 -32.23 5.02
C SER A 219 2.46 -31.09 5.70
N LYS A 220 3.79 -31.07 5.51
CA LYS A 220 4.64 -29.94 5.90
C LYS A 220 4.17 -28.66 5.18
N PRO A 221 4.06 -27.50 5.88
CA PRO A 221 3.72 -26.23 5.24
C PRO A 221 4.67 -25.88 4.09
N LYS A 222 4.14 -25.27 3.04
CA LYS A 222 4.92 -24.64 1.97
C LYS A 222 5.68 -23.44 2.52
N VAL A 223 6.77 -23.08 1.84
CA VAL A 223 7.59 -21.92 2.19
C VAL A 223 7.12 -20.70 1.39
N LEU A 224 6.99 -19.56 2.04
CA LEU A 224 7.04 -18.25 1.38
C LEU A 224 8.51 -17.91 1.17
N ASP A 225 8.99 -18.04 -0.06
CA ASP A 225 10.41 -17.84 -0.38
C ASP A 225 10.87 -16.43 -0.02
N VAL A 226 10.04 -15.44 -0.34
CA VAL A 226 10.30 -14.03 -0.07
C VAL A 226 9.04 -13.33 0.47
N VAL A 227 9.20 -12.52 1.52
CA VAL A 227 8.16 -11.62 2.02
C VAL A 227 8.65 -10.18 1.95
N TYR A 228 8.02 -9.36 1.12
CA TYR A 228 8.21 -7.90 1.11
C TYR A 228 7.28 -7.30 2.18
N LEU A 229 7.88 -6.82 3.26
CA LEU A 229 7.17 -6.52 4.51
C LEU A 229 7.09 -5.01 4.76
N ASP A 230 5.89 -4.51 5.09
CA ASP A 230 5.70 -3.22 5.75
C ASP A 230 6.40 -3.23 7.12
N THR A 231 7.44 -2.42 7.25
CA THR A 231 8.25 -2.33 8.45
C THR A 231 8.00 -1.04 9.26
N THR A 232 6.92 -0.31 8.97
CA THR A 232 6.61 1.03 9.54
C THR A 232 6.84 1.13 11.05
N TYR A 233 6.35 0.17 11.85
CA TYR A 233 6.50 0.19 13.30
C TYR A 233 7.38 -0.91 13.89
N MET A 234 8.16 -1.61 13.07
CA MET A 234 8.99 -2.74 13.53
C MET A 234 10.02 -2.33 14.60
N GLU A 235 10.75 -1.23 14.40
CA GLU A 235 11.83 -0.78 15.30
C GLU A 235 11.32 -0.12 16.59
N SER A 236 10.18 0.56 16.48
CA SER A 236 9.67 1.43 17.54
C SER A 236 9.22 0.70 18.82
N ARG A 237 9.11 -0.64 18.78
CA ARG A 237 8.44 -1.48 19.79
C ARG A 237 7.06 -0.93 20.18
N MET A 238 6.44 -0.18 19.27
CA MET A 238 5.18 0.49 19.53
C MET A 238 4.07 -0.54 19.53
N VAL A 239 3.48 -0.69 20.70
CA VAL A 239 2.25 -1.46 20.91
C VAL A 239 1.12 -0.46 21.03
N PHE A 240 0.12 -0.60 20.16
CA PHE A 240 -1.10 0.19 20.17
C PHE A 240 -2.32 -0.76 20.14
N PRO A 241 -3.50 -0.29 20.59
CA PRO A 241 -4.68 -1.14 20.68
C PRO A 241 -5.18 -1.58 19.30
N SER A 242 -5.96 -2.65 19.25
CA SER A 242 -6.68 -3.06 18.04
C SER A 242 -7.59 -1.94 17.54
N GLN A 243 -7.84 -1.89 16.23
CA GLN A 243 -8.76 -0.90 15.64
C GLN A 243 -10.13 -0.94 16.33
N GLU A 244 -10.66 -2.14 16.60
CA GLU A 244 -11.95 -2.33 17.29
C GLU A 244 -11.96 -1.77 18.72
N HIS A 245 -10.87 -1.93 19.47
CA HIS A 245 -10.76 -1.35 20.80
C HIS A 245 -10.75 0.18 20.75
N VAL A 246 -10.01 0.76 19.80
CA VAL A 246 -9.98 2.21 19.58
C VAL A 246 -11.35 2.75 19.18
N LEU A 247 -12.05 2.07 18.26
CA LEU A 247 -13.39 2.44 17.82
C LEU A 247 -14.39 2.39 18.97
N THR A 248 -14.34 1.34 19.80
CA THR A 248 -15.21 1.22 20.98
C THR A 248 -15.00 2.39 21.94
N LEU A 249 -13.75 2.67 22.31
CA LEU A 249 -13.42 3.78 23.20
C LEU A 249 -13.88 5.14 22.64
N LEU A 250 -13.68 5.36 21.34
CA LEU A 250 -14.14 6.57 20.68
C LEU A 250 -15.67 6.69 20.73
N THR A 251 -16.40 5.62 20.40
CA THR A 251 -17.86 5.65 20.40
C THR A 251 -18.43 5.81 21.79
N ASP A 252 -17.85 5.18 22.81
CA ASP A 252 -18.26 5.33 24.20
C ASP A 252 -18.08 6.77 24.68
N GLU A 253 -16.96 7.40 24.32
CA GLU A 253 -16.68 8.78 24.70
C GLU A 253 -17.60 9.78 23.98
N VAL A 254 -17.85 9.58 22.69
CA VAL A 254 -18.83 10.39 21.95
C VAL A 254 -20.23 10.22 22.54
N HIS A 255 -20.66 8.99 22.82
CA HIS A 255 -21.94 8.72 23.46
C HIS A 255 -22.04 9.40 24.84
N ARG A 256 -20.98 9.34 25.65
CA ARG A 256 -20.90 10.02 26.94
C ARG A 256 -21.07 11.53 26.79
N ILE A 257 -20.37 12.17 25.85
CA ILE A 257 -20.44 13.62 25.62
C ILE A 257 -21.82 14.05 25.10
N VAL A 258 -22.37 13.31 24.13
CA VAL A 258 -23.61 13.68 23.43
C VAL A 258 -24.86 13.33 24.25
N VAL A 259 -24.88 12.17 24.90
CA VAL A 259 -26.09 11.63 25.56
C VAL A 259 -26.11 11.92 27.06
N GLN A 260 -25.00 11.71 27.76
CA GLN A 260 -24.96 11.91 29.22
C GLN A 260 -24.76 13.38 29.61
N GLY A 261 -24.43 14.24 28.64
CA GLY A 261 -24.27 15.67 28.81
C GLY A 261 -23.12 16.06 29.74
N ASN A 262 -22.98 17.37 29.96
CA ASN A 262 -22.00 17.92 30.89
C ASN A 262 -22.72 18.15 32.23
N ARG A 263 -22.52 17.26 33.21
CA ARG A 263 -23.15 17.25 34.54
C ARG A 263 -23.20 18.66 35.15
N GLY A 264 -24.32 19.38 35.00
CA GLY A 264 -24.57 20.69 35.60
C GLY A 264 -24.86 21.87 34.65
N LYS A 265 -24.94 21.70 33.31
CA LYS A 265 -25.39 22.78 32.40
C LYS A 265 -26.90 22.70 32.11
N LEU A 266 -27.62 23.81 32.34
CA LEU A 266 -29.07 23.95 32.12
C LEU A 266 -29.51 23.98 30.65
N ILE A 267 -28.58 24.09 29.70
CA ILE A 267 -28.88 24.18 28.26
C ILE A 267 -28.43 22.90 27.55
N PRO A 268 -29.32 22.18 26.82
CA PRO A 268 -28.93 21.06 25.97
C PRO A 268 -27.89 21.51 24.93
N LEU A 269 -26.75 20.83 24.89
CA LEU A 269 -25.72 21.10 23.90
C LEU A 269 -26.00 20.29 22.62
N SER A 270 -25.98 20.96 21.47
CA SER A 270 -26.08 20.31 20.16
C SER A 270 -24.70 20.25 19.53
N TYR A 271 -24.26 19.05 19.13
CA TYR A 271 -22.91 18.81 18.65
C TYR A 271 -22.89 18.43 17.17
N LEU A 272 -22.02 19.12 16.43
CA LEU A 272 -21.51 18.67 15.14
C LEU A 272 -20.26 17.81 15.38
N ILE A 273 -20.19 16.63 14.76
CA ILE A 273 -18.98 15.81 14.78
C ILE A 273 -18.23 16.03 13.48
N VAL A 274 -16.93 16.33 13.58
CA VAL A 274 -16.05 16.46 12.43
C VAL A 274 -14.94 15.42 12.51
N VAL A 275 -14.77 14.64 11.44
CA VAL A 275 -13.75 13.59 11.34
C VAL A 275 -12.73 14.00 10.29
N GLY A 276 -11.46 14.11 10.69
CA GLY A 276 -10.37 14.48 9.81
C GLY A 276 -9.83 13.26 9.06
N THR A 277 -9.84 13.32 7.73
CA THR A 277 -9.28 12.28 6.86
C THR A 277 -8.31 12.86 5.84
N TYR A 278 -7.44 12.01 5.28
CA TYR A 278 -6.57 12.38 4.15
C TYR A 278 -7.35 12.25 2.83
N THR A 279 -6.75 11.69 1.77
CA THR A 279 -7.48 11.37 0.54
C THR A 279 -8.43 10.19 0.75
N ILE A 280 -7.93 9.11 1.36
CA ILE A 280 -8.67 7.94 1.85
C ILE A 280 -8.10 7.53 3.22
N GLY A 281 -8.69 6.53 3.86
CA GLY A 281 -8.33 6.03 5.18
C GLY A 281 -9.26 6.56 6.27
N LYS A 282 -9.44 5.75 7.32
CA LYS A 282 -10.28 6.02 8.51
C LYS A 282 -11.78 5.99 8.24
N GLU A 283 -12.22 5.39 7.13
CA GLU A 283 -13.63 5.24 6.78
C GLU A 283 -14.42 4.50 7.87
N ARG A 284 -13.80 3.51 8.52
CA ARG A 284 -14.39 2.78 9.67
C ARG A 284 -14.68 3.69 10.87
N VAL A 285 -13.90 4.75 11.08
CA VAL A 285 -14.17 5.75 12.12
C VAL A 285 -15.42 6.54 11.76
N CYS A 286 -15.52 6.99 10.50
CA CYS A 286 -16.68 7.72 10.00
C CYS A 286 -17.95 6.87 10.11
N GLU A 287 -17.89 5.63 9.62
CA GLU A 287 -19.00 4.67 9.64
C GLU A 287 -19.48 4.37 11.08
N ARG A 288 -18.57 4.10 12.03
CA ARG A 288 -18.98 3.81 13.41
C ARG A 288 -19.65 4.98 14.10
N LEU A 289 -19.18 6.20 13.84
CA LEU A 289 -19.78 7.40 14.40
C LEU A 289 -21.16 7.69 13.77
N ALA A 290 -21.29 7.51 12.46
CA ALA A 290 -22.55 7.65 11.75
C ALA A 290 -23.60 6.65 12.28
N LYS A 291 -23.23 5.37 12.40
CA LYS A 291 -24.11 4.32 12.95
C LYS A 291 -24.48 4.56 14.42
N LEU A 292 -23.53 4.94 15.27
CA LEU A 292 -23.78 5.25 16.68
C LEU A 292 -24.86 6.34 16.84
N LEU A 293 -24.81 7.35 15.97
CA LEU A 293 -25.68 8.53 16.06
C LEU A 293 -26.93 8.42 15.19
N ALA A 294 -27.14 7.27 14.54
CA ALA A 294 -28.19 7.04 13.56
C ALA A 294 -28.29 8.21 12.56
N THR A 295 -27.16 8.58 11.97
CA THR A 295 -27.03 9.75 11.08
C THR A 295 -26.26 9.38 9.81
N ARG A 296 -26.27 10.30 8.84
CA ARG A 296 -25.52 10.19 7.59
C ARG A 296 -24.21 10.98 7.65
N LEU A 297 -23.34 10.71 6.70
CA LEU A 297 -22.08 11.41 6.47
C LEU A 297 -22.30 12.54 5.47
N TRP A 298 -21.58 13.64 5.66
CA TRP A 298 -21.53 14.74 4.70
C TRP A 298 -20.11 15.29 4.57
N THR A 299 -19.78 15.89 3.44
CA THR A 299 -18.54 16.65 3.26
C THR A 299 -18.79 17.84 2.34
N ALA A 300 -18.09 18.95 2.57
CA ALA A 300 -18.18 20.14 1.74
C ALA A 300 -17.36 20.03 0.44
N SER A 301 -16.42 19.08 0.38
CA SER A 301 -15.47 18.97 -0.74
C SER A 301 -16.02 18.02 -1.80
N ASP A 302 -16.28 18.52 -3.01
CA ASP A 302 -16.72 17.70 -4.15
C ASP A 302 -15.77 16.53 -4.41
N ARG A 303 -14.47 16.77 -4.26
CA ARG A 303 -13.43 15.75 -4.40
C ARG A 303 -13.59 14.63 -3.37
N LYS A 304 -13.79 14.97 -2.09
CA LYS A 304 -14.04 13.97 -1.03
C LYS A 304 -15.41 13.33 -1.20
N ARG A 305 -16.41 14.07 -1.66
CA ARG A 305 -17.77 13.57 -1.90
C ARG A 305 -17.75 12.43 -2.92
N ALA A 306 -17.06 12.62 -4.05
CA ALA A 306 -16.93 11.58 -5.06
C ALA A 306 -16.19 10.32 -4.54
N ILE A 307 -15.19 10.50 -3.66
CA ILE A 307 -14.52 9.37 -2.98
C ILE A 307 -15.50 8.66 -2.02
N MET A 308 -16.27 9.43 -1.25
CA MET A 308 -17.23 8.85 -0.31
C MET A 308 -18.35 8.09 -1.03
N GLU A 309 -18.83 8.57 -2.18
CA GLU A 309 -19.82 7.87 -3.02
C GLU A 309 -19.29 6.54 -3.56
N LEU A 310 -17.97 6.43 -3.76
CA LEU A 310 -17.33 5.17 -4.12
C LEU A 310 -17.22 4.20 -2.94
N LEU A 311 -16.98 4.72 -1.73
CA LEU A 311 -16.59 3.91 -0.57
C LEU A 311 -17.73 3.57 0.39
N PHE A 312 -18.82 4.34 0.35
CA PHE A 312 -19.97 4.16 1.25
C PHE A 312 -21.26 3.89 0.45
N PRO A 313 -22.19 3.12 1.03
CA PRO A 313 -23.54 3.02 0.50
C PRO A 313 -24.22 4.39 0.42
N ALA A 314 -25.01 4.63 -0.63
CA ALA A 314 -25.64 5.93 -0.88
C ALA A 314 -26.53 6.41 0.28
N GLU A 315 -27.20 5.47 0.96
CA GLU A 315 -28.05 5.75 2.13
C GLU A 315 -27.26 6.26 3.35
N MET A 316 -25.96 6.00 3.42
CA MET A 316 -25.08 6.52 4.46
C MET A 316 -24.64 7.96 4.17
N LEU A 317 -24.86 8.47 2.96
CA LEU A 317 -24.43 9.80 2.53
C LEU A 317 -25.59 10.78 2.50
N SER A 318 -25.32 12.03 2.87
CA SER A 318 -26.26 13.12 2.80
C SER A 318 -25.83 14.17 1.78
N ASP A 319 -26.79 14.71 1.05
CA ASP A 319 -26.59 15.91 0.22
C ASP A 319 -26.85 17.19 1.01
N ASP A 320 -27.66 17.11 2.08
CA ASP A 320 -27.92 18.21 2.99
C ASP A 320 -27.01 18.11 4.23
N PRO A 321 -26.11 19.10 4.48
CA PRO A 321 -25.26 19.11 5.66
C PRO A 321 -26.02 19.11 6.98
N LEU A 322 -27.29 19.56 7.02
CA LEU A 322 -28.08 19.65 8.26
C LEU A 322 -28.74 18.32 8.64
N THR A 323 -28.87 17.37 7.70
CA THR A 323 -29.37 16.02 8.00
C THR A 323 -28.25 15.04 8.36
N ALA A 324 -26.98 15.48 8.24
CA ALA A 324 -25.80 14.73 8.62
C ALA A 324 -25.12 15.36 9.84
N ARG A 325 -24.96 14.60 10.92
CA ARG A 325 -24.26 15.06 12.14
C ARG A 325 -22.77 14.75 12.14
N VAL A 326 -22.29 13.98 11.18
CA VAL A 326 -20.88 13.62 11.02
C VAL A 326 -20.38 14.19 9.70
N HIS A 327 -19.51 15.19 9.79
CA HIS A 327 -18.90 15.84 8.64
C HIS A 327 -17.46 15.34 8.46
N VAL A 328 -17.12 14.89 7.24
CA VAL A 328 -15.78 14.43 6.88
C VAL A 328 -15.01 15.58 6.26
N VAL A 329 -13.85 15.91 6.82
CA VAL A 329 -13.04 17.10 6.45
C VAL A 329 -11.59 16.72 6.22
N ASN A 330 -10.76 17.66 5.74
CA ASN A 330 -9.33 17.38 5.65
C ASN A 330 -8.73 17.34 7.05
N MET A 331 -7.78 16.43 7.27
CA MET A 331 -7.07 16.35 8.56
C MET A 331 -6.44 17.69 8.98
N MET A 332 -5.93 18.46 8.01
CA MET A 332 -5.31 19.77 8.27
C MET A 332 -6.30 20.81 8.78
N ASP A 333 -7.57 20.74 8.36
CA ASP A 333 -8.62 21.67 8.79
C ASP A 333 -8.87 21.56 10.30
N LEU A 334 -8.67 20.36 10.87
CA LEU A 334 -8.81 20.16 12.31
C LEU A 334 -7.73 20.87 13.12
N SER A 335 -6.62 21.31 12.52
CA SER A 335 -5.52 21.98 13.23
C SER A 335 -5.77 23.47 13.46
N SER A 336 -6.75 24.06 12.77
CA SER A 336 -7.06 25.50 12.86
C SER A 336 -8.32 25.75 13.69
N ASP A 337 -8.15 26.43 14.83
CA ASP A 337 -9.27 26.85 15.68
C ASP A 337 -10.17 27.87 14.93
N GLU A 338 -9.61 28.66 14.01
CA GLU A 338 -10.36 29.59 13.15
C GLU A 338 -11.26 28.86 12.15
N VAL A 339 -10.74 27.84 11.47
CA VAL A 339 -11.52 27.03 10.51
C VAL A 339 -12.66 26.29 11.22
N LEU A 340 -12.39 25.70 12.39
CA LEU A 340 -13.42 25.03 13.19
C LEU A 340 -14.44 26.04 13.75
N GLY A 341 -14.01 27.23 14.14
CA GLY A 341 -14.89 28.33 14.55
C GLY A 341 -15.85 28.75 13.44
N ALA A 342 -15.31 29.07 12.25
CA ALA A 342 -16.10 29.44 11.08
C ALA A 342 -17.08 28.35 10.65
N MET A 343 -16.67 27.07 10.75
CA MET A 343 -17.55 25.93 10.50
C MET A 343 -18.71 25.87 11.50
N LEU A 344 -18.43 26.03 12.79
CA LEU A 344 -19.49 26.05 13.81
C LEU A 344 -20.46 27.21 13.56
N ASP A 345 -19.95 28.40 13.27
CA ASP A 345 -20.76 29.59 13.02
C ASP A 345 -21.67 29.43 11.79
N ARG A 346 -21.16 28.80 10.72
CA ARG A 346 -21.95 28.47 9.52
C ARG A 346 -23.18 27.61 9.82
N PHE A 347 -23.11 26.73 10.83
CA PHE A 347 -24.20 25.83 11.18
C PHE A 347 -24.97 26.25 12.44
N ARG A 348 -24.79 27.48 12.93
CA ARG A 348 -25.66 28.03 13.97
C ARG A 348 -27.04 28.38 13.37
N PRO A 349 -28.14 28.25 14.15
CA PRO A 349 -28.18 27.81 15.55
C PRO A 349 -28.24 26.29 15.73
N HIS A 350 -28.20 25.50 14.65
CA HIS A 350 -28.44 24.06 14.68
C HIS A 350 -27.42 23.29 15.53
N TYR A 351 -26.15 23.69 15.48
CA TYR A 351 -25.09 23.18 16.38
C TYR A 351 -24.54 24.29 17.28
N THR A 352 -24.31 23.94 18.55
CA THR A 352 -23.73 24.86 19.53
C THR A 352 -22.27 24.56 19.82
N HIS A 353 -21.82 23.33 19.55
CA HIS A 353 -20.47 22.82 19.83
C HIS A 353 -19.96 21.89 18.72
N ILE A 354 -18.65 21.70 18.66
CA ILE A 354 -17.98 20.73 17.79
C ILE A 354 -17.29 19.64 18.62
N ILE A 355 -17.39 18.40 18.17
CA ILE A 355 -16.48 17.30 18.54
C ILE A 355 -15.57 17.02 17.34
N ALA A 356 -14.30 17.41 17.43
CA ALA A 356 -13.29 17.20 16.39
C ALA A 356 -12.52 15.90 16.67
N VAL A 357 -12.69 14.90 15.81
CA VAL A 357 -12.08 13.58 15.93
C VAL A 357 -10.83 13.51 15.06
N ARG A 358 -9.68 13.35 15.70
CA ARG A 358 -8.39 13.09 15.06
C ARG A 358 -7.98 11.65 15.32
N ALA A 359 -8.27 10.79 14.34
CA ALA A 359 -7.75 9.43 14.28
C ALA A 359 -6.37 9.49 13.60
N THR A 360 -5.30 9.31 14.37
CA THR A 360 -3.93 9.31 13.85
C THR A 360 -3.22 8.02 14.23
N GLY A 361 -2.13 7.70 13.52
CA GLY A 361 -1.13 6.78 14.03
C GLY A 361 -0.59 7.25 15.38
N TRP A 362 0.27 6.45 16.01
CA TRP A 362 0.74 6.75 17.35
C TRP A 362 1.72 7.92 17.36
N THR A 363 1.51 8.83 18.30
CA THR A 363 2.40 9.97 18.58
C THR A 363 3.03 9.81 19.96
N ALA A 364 4.34 10.08 20.05
CA ALA A 364 5.07 10.06 21.31
C ALA A 364 4.36 10.92 22.38
N GLY A 365 4.04 10.30 23.52
CA GLY A 365 3.35 10.97 24.62
C GLY A 365 1.86 10.63 24.80
N GLN A 366 1.25 9.82 23.90
CA GLN A 366 -0.10 9.30 24.18
C GLN A 366 -0.05 8.13 25.17
N PRO A 367 -0.68 8.24 26.34
CA PRO A 367 -0.66 7.21 27.35
C PRO A 367 -1.66 6.10 27.00
N PHE A 368 -1.33 5.26 26.03
CA PHE A 368 -1.96 3.95 25.94
C PHE A 368 -1.06 2.91 26.59
N ARG A 369 -1.31 2.62 27.87
CA ARG A 369 -0.71 1.47 28.55
C ARG A 369 -1.67 0.30 28.43
N SER A 370 -1.33 -0.66 27.57
CA SER A 370 -1.86 -2.01 27.71
C SER A 370 -1.51 -2.52 29.11
N LYS A 371 -2.49 -3.04 29.86
CA LYS A 371 -2.24 -3.79 31.11
C LYS A 371 -1.69 -5.20 30.83
N VAL A 372 -1.73 -5.62 29.58
CA VAL A 372 -1.20 -6.91 29.11
C VAL A 372 0.21 -6.65 28.64
N ALA A 373 1.20 -7.17 29.38
CA ALA A 373 2.57 -7.22 28.88
C ALA A 373 2.57 -8.05 27.59
N PRO A 374 3.23 -7.58 26.50
CA PRO A 374 3.31 -8.35 25.27
C PRO A 374 3.93 -9.71 25.60
N LYS A 375 3.20 -10.78 25.28
CA LYS A 375 3.65 -12.17 25.43
C LYS A 375 4.27 -12.68 24.13
N ALA A 376 4.63 -11.81 23.19
CA ALA A 376 5.25 -12.21 21.94
C ALA A 376 6.58 -12.91 22.22
N LYS A 377 6.64 -14.22 21.94
CA LYS A 377 7.91 -14.92 21.79
C LYS A 377 8.59 -14.31 20.58
N MET A 378 9.82 -13.86 20.78
CA MET A 378 10.68 -13.39 19.71
C MET A 378 10.81 -14.47 18.63
N VAL A 379 10.46 -14.15 17.39
CA VAL A 379 10.64 -15.07 16.27
C VAL A 379 12.13 -15.14 15.95
N THR A 380 12.73 -16.31 16.15
CA THR A 380 14.15 -16.57 15.85
C THR A 380 14.27 -17.35 14.54
N GLY A 381 15.37 -17.14 13.80
CA GLY A 381 15.67 -17.91 12.59
C GLY A 381 15.09 -17.38 11.27
N ILE A 382 14.42 -16.22 11.26
CA ILE A 382 14.04 -15.54 10.00
C ILE A 382 15.24 -14.81 9.41
N LYS A 383 15.56 -15.08 8.14
CA LYS A 383 16.57 -14.34 7.39
C LYS A 383 15.98 -13.02 6.90
N PHE A 384 16.58 -11.91 7.31
CA PHE A 384 16.32 -10.61 6.69
C PHE A 384 17.36 -10.36 5.61
N ALA A 385 16.91 -9.92 4.43
CA ALA A 385 17.80 -9.58 3.32
C ALA A 385 18.75 -8.47 3.76
N THR A 386 20.04 -8.70 3.56
CA THR A 386 21.09 -7.72 3.82
C THR A 386 21.19 -6.73 2.67
N LYS A 387 21.82 -5.58 2.94
CA LYS A 387 22.10 -4.58 1.93
C LYS A 387 22.86 -5.13 0.71
N ALA A 388 23.83 -6.02 0.92
CA ALA A 388 24.62 -6.62 -0.15
C ALA A 388 23.77 -7.48 -1.09
N GLU A 389 22.76 -8.16 -0.57
CA GLU A 389 21.81 -9.01 -1.31
C GLU A 389 20.79 -8.20 -2.14
N LEU A 390 20.70 -6.88 -1.90
CA LEU A 390 19.78 -5.94 -2.57
C LEU A 390 20.52 -4.95 -3.49
N THR A 391 21.75 -5.27 -3.92
CA THR A 391 22.59 -4.38 -4.74
C THR A 391 22.20 -4.39 -6.24
N ILE A 392 22.54 -3.30 -6.92
CA ILE A 392 22.38 -3.13 -8.38
C ILE A 392 23.81 -3.11 -8.95
N GLU A 393 24.18 -4.10 -9.75
CA GLU A 393 25.51 -4.21 -10.35
C GLU A 393 25.44 -3.74 -11.82
N PRO A 394 26.24 -2.75 -12.24
CA PRO A 394 26.36 -2.41 -13.67
C PRO A 394 27.18 -3.49 -14.40
N HIS A 395 26.71 -3.96 -15.56
CA HIS A 395 27.43 -4.93 -16.39
C HIS A 395 27.67 -4.35 -17.78
N GLN A 396 28.92 -4.11 -18.18
CA GLN A 396 29.19 -3.72 -19.57
C GLN A 396 28.77 -4.86 -20.51
N ALA A 397 27.84 -4.59 -21.42
CA ALA A 397 27.68 -5.41 -22.61
C ALA A 397 28.79 -5.06 -23.60
N SER A 398 29.20 -6.00 -24.45
CA SER A 398 30.22 -5.76 -25.46
C SER A 398 29.75 -4.70 -26.47
N GLY A 399 30.15 -3.43 -26.26
CA GLY A 399 29.81 -2.27 -27.10
C GLY A 399 29.79 -0.96 -26.30
N ASP A 400 29.60 0.18 -26.98
CA ASP A 400 29.57 1.54 -26.38
C ASP A 400 28.33 1.82 -25.50
N HIS A 401 27.51 0.79 -25.22
CA HIS A 401 26.31 0.89 -24.39
C HIS A 401 26.51 0.20 -23.03
N LEU A 402 26.42 0.98 -21.96
CA LEU A 402 26.41 0.44 -20.59
C LEU A 402 25.07 -0.28 -20.37
N MET A 403 25.12 -1.57 -20.03
CA MET A 403 23.97 -2.30 -19.53
C MET A 403 24.01 -2.25 -18.00
N ILE A 404 22.88 -1.99 -17.35
CA ILE A 404 22.77 -2.27 -15.91
C ILE A 404 22.05 -3.59 -15.77
N GLU A 405 22.65 -4.51 -15.00
CA GLU A 405 22.12 -5.82 -14.69
C GLU A 405 21.70 -5.85 -13.22
N LYS A 406 20.41 -5.65 -12.95
CA LYS A 406 19.93 -5.68 -11.56
C LYS A 406 19.76 -7.12 -11.09
N THR A 407 20.69 -7.59 -10.26
CA THR A 407 20.59 -8.88 -9.56
C THR A 407 20.04 -8.70 -8.16
N ILE A 408 18.76 -9.03 -7.95
CA ILE A 408 18.22 -9.21 -6.59
C ILE A 408 18.44 -10.66 -6.21
N GLU A 409 19.38 -10.93 -5.29
CA GLU A 409 19.64 -12.26 -4.76
C GLU A 409 18.92 -12.44 -3.41
N ALA A 410 17.64 -12.83 -3.46
CA ALA A 410 16.88 -13.19 -2.27
C ALA A 410 16.73 -14.72 -2.19
N GLY A 411 17.70 -15.39 -1.56
CA GLY A 411 17.75 -16.86 -1.52
C GLY A 411 18.30 -17.45 -2.84
N SER A 412 17.60 -18.41 -3.44
CA SER A 412 17.96 -19.01 -4.74
C SER A 412 17.45 -18.23 -5.96
N ALA A 413 16.68 -17.16 -5.74
CA ALA A 413 16.11 -16.35 -6.81
C ALA A 413 17.09 -15.23 -7.23
N LYS A 414 17.44 -15.19 -8.52
CA LYS A 414 18.13 -14.06 -9.16
C LYS A 414 17.14 -13.38 -10.12
N VAL A 415 16.91 -12.07 -9.98
CA VAL A 415 16.36 -11.26 -11.08
C VAL A 415 17.52 -10.83 -11.96
N CYS A 416 17.34 -10.67 -13.26
CA CYS A 416 18.23 -9.90 -14.11
C CYS A 416 17.34 -8.89 -14.85
N ILE A 417 17.49 -7.59 -14.55
CA ILE A 417 16.83 -6.53 -15.32
C ILE A 417 17.91 -5.90 -16.18
N LYS A 418 17.72 -5.91 -17.50
CA LYS A 418 18.56 -5.25 -18.48
C LYS A 418 17.99 -3.86 -18.78
N GLN A 419 18.76 -2.81 -18.54
CA GLN A 419 18.43 -1.47 -18.99
C GLN A 419 19.52 -0.93 -19.91
N GLU A 420 19.15 -0.58 -21.14
CA GLU A 420 20.01 0.14 -22.09
C GLU A 420 20.00 1.64 -21.77
N GLY A 421 21.18 2.29 -21.82
CA GLY A 421 21.29 3.74 -22.04
C GLY A 421 21.19 4.65 -20.81
N ILE A 422 21.91 4.37 -19.72
CA ILE A 422 22.00 5.28 -18.57
C ILE A 422 23.23 6.18 -18.68
N ASP A 423 23.09 7.48 -18.38
CA ASP A 423 24.20 8.43 -18.26
C ASP A 423 25.14 7.99 -17.12
N PRO A 424 26.46 7.80 -17.38
CA PRO A 424 27.44 7.39 -16.38
C PRO A 424 27.46 8.23 -15.08
N ASN A 425 26.99 9.48 -15.13
CA ASN A 425 26.91 10.36 -13.96
C ASN A 425 25.76 10.00 -13.00
N ASP A 426 24.66 9.43 -13.51
CA ASP A 426 23.53 8.98 -12.68
C ASP A 426 23.87 7.69 -11.91
N LEU A 427 24.83 6.89 -12.41
CA LEU A 427 25.35 5.70 -11.71
C LEU A 427 26.12 6.04 -10.43
N GLN A 428 26.89 7.14 -10.43
CA GLN A 428 27.68 7.51 -9.25
C GLN A 428 26.79 7.98 -8.09
N ASP A 429 25.62 8.57 -8.37
CA ASP A 429 24.66 8.98 -7.36
C ASP A 429 23.91 7.76 -6.76
N ALA A 430 23.62 6.73 -7.56
CA ALA A 430 23.07 5.45 -7.09
C ALA A 430 24.07 4.67 -6.21
N GLN A 431 25.36 4.69 -6.55
CA GLN A 431 26.41 4.06 -5.75
C GLN A 431 26.72 4.84 -4.46
N LYS A 432 26.70 6.18 -4.46
CA LYS A 432 27.02 7.02 -3.28
C LYS A 432 25.96 6.99 -2.18
N GLN A 433 24.73 6.56 -2.45
CA GLN A 433 23.69 6.37 -1.43
C GLN A 433 23.80 5.04 -0.68
N THR A 434 24.79 4.20 -1.00
CA THR A 434 25.05 2.95 -0.29
C THR A 434 25.92 3.17 0.97
N GLN A 435 25.43 3.91 1.97
CA GLN A 435 25.97 3.84 3.35
C GLN A 435 24.93 3.22 4.29
N TYR A 436 25.05 1.91 4.54
CA TYR A 436 24.24 1.18 5.51
C TYR A 436 24.99 -0.08 5.94
N VAL A 437 24.91 -0.36 7.24
CA VAL A 437 25.84 -1.14 8.08
C VAL A 437 25.38 -2.61 8.21
N GLU A 438 26.31 -3.45 8.66
CA GLU A 438 26.26 -4.92 8.74
C GLU A 438 25.09 -5.54 9.54
N LYS A 439 24.97 -6.86 9.34
CA LYS A 439 24.00 -7.85 9.86
C LYS A 439 23.23 -7.45 11.15
N PRO A 440 21.89 -7.56 11.16
CA PRO A 440 21.12 -7.40 12.38
C PRO A 440 21.36 -8.58 13.32
N THR A 441 21.83 -8.29 14.54
CA THR A 441 21.82 -9.22 15.66
C THR A 441 20.74 -8.75 16.61
N LEU A 442 19.67 -9.51 16.80
CA LEU A 442 18.66 -9.20 17.82
C LEU A 442 19.28 -9.44 19.20
N SER A 443 19.71 -8.37 19.88
CA SER A 443 20.27 -8.43 21.22
C SER A 443 19.20 -8.71 22.27
N THR A 444 19.49 -9.64 23.19
CA THR A 444 18.68 -10.06 24.34
C THR A 444 18.75 -9.09 25.52
N GLY A 445 18.64 -7.79 25.27
CA GLY A 445 18.72 -6.76 26.31
C GLY A 445 17.44 -6.67 27.15
N GLN A 446 17.36 -7.44 28.24
CA GLN A 446 16.39 -7.21 29.32
C GLN A 446 16.76 -5.91 30.06
N THR A 447 16.21 -4.78 29.64
CA THR A 447 16.09 -3.61 30.51
C THR A 447 14.62 -3.33 30.70
N GLN A 448 14.08 -3.78 31.84
CA GLN A 448 12.77 -3.35 32.31
C GLN A 448 12.89 -1.89 32.78
N PRO A 449 12.18 -0.92 32.17
CA PRO A 449 12.06 0.39 32.78
C PRO A 449 11.20 0.25 34.04
N SER A 450 11.69 0.78 35.15
CA SER A 450 11.02 0.74 36.46
C SER A 450 9.62 1.37 36.37
N ILE A 451 8.62 0.59 36.78
CA ILE A 451 7.20 0.97 36.70
C ILE A 451 6.80 1.63 38.02
N ARG A 452 6.69 2.96 38.05
CA ARG A 452 5.90 3.67 39.07
C ARG A 452 4.41 3.65 38.68
N SER A 453 3.55 3.26 39.62
CA SER A 453 2.10 3.22 39.48
C SER A 453 1.51 4.62 39.58
N SER A 454 0.85 5.08 38.52
CA SER A 454 -0.08 6.21 38.59
C SER A 454 -1.25 5.99 37.63
N SER A 455 -2.39 6.53 38.02
CA SER A 455 -3.77 6.23 37.64
C SER A 455 -4.18 6.63 36.22
N ARG A 456 -5.30 6.04 35.75
CA ARG A 456 -6.16 6.34 34.58
C ARG A 456 -5.83 7.65 33.82
N LYS A 457 -4.88 7.62 32.90
CA LYS A 457 -4.73 8.62 31.85
C LYS A 457 -4.77 7.88 30.52
N GLY A 458 -5.96 7.65 29.97
CA GLY A 458 -6.12 7.54 28.52
C GLY A 458 -6.17 8.95 27.93
N THR A 459 -6.13 9.12 26.61
CA THR A 459 -6.26 10.42 25.93
C THR A 459 -7.55 11.13 26.35
N LEU A 460 -7.45 12.02 27.35
CA LEU A 460 -8.60 12.79 27.83
C LEU A 460 -9.06 13.75 26.73
N PRO A 461 -10.37 13.95 26.55
CA PRO A 461 -10.89 14.99 25.67
C PRO A 461 -10.24 16.32 25.99
N ARG A 462 -9.77 17.03 24.96
CA ARG A 462 -9.15 18.34 25.12
C ARG A 462 -10.15 19.41 24.71
N HIS A 463 -10.59 20.21 25.66
CA HIS A 463 -11.59 21.25 25.43
C HIS A 463 -10.91 22.60 25.10
N ARG A 464 -11.40 23.27 24.06
CA ARG A 464 -11.06 24.65 23.71
C ARG A 464 -12.35 25.40 23.35
N GLY A 465 -12.86 26.21 24.28
CA GLY A 465 -14.11 26.95 24.07
C GLY A 465 -15.29 26.01 23.74
N ARG A 466 -15.86 26.16 22.53
CA ARG A 466 -16.98 25.34 22.03
C ARG A 466 -16.54 24.07 21.28
N ILE A 467 -15.24 23.81 21.23
CA ILE A 467 -14.66 22.68 20.49
C ILE A 467 -14.08 21.67 21.48
N THR A 468 -14.39 20.39 21.29
CA THR A 468 -13.80 19.27 22.02
C THR A 468 -13.01 18.41 21.06
N PHE A 469 -11.71 18.25 21.31
CA PHE A 469 -10.84 17.38 20.52
C PHE A 469 -10.78 15.98 21.13
N LEU A 470 -11.06 14.97 20.30
CA LEU A 470 -10.86 13.56 20.61
C LEU A 470 -9.71 13.05 19.73
N GLU A 471 -8.56 12.82 20.35
CA GLU A 471 -7.39 12.26 19.68
C GLU A 471 -7.28 10.78 20.05
N VAL A 472 -7.33 9.92 19.03
CA VAL A 472 -7.35 8.47 19.21
C VAL A 472 -6.24 7.80 18.39
N PRO A 473 -5.53 6.79 18.95
CA PRO A 473 -4.42 6.10 18.29
C PRO A 473 -4.95 5.03 17.31
N TYR A 474 -5.62 5.48 16.25
CA TYR A 474 -6.14 4.62 15.20
C TYR A 474 -5.06 4.40 14.13
N SER A 475 -4.27 3.33 14.29
CA SER A 475 -3.28 2.91 13.30
C SER A 475 -3.91 2.05 12.20
N GLU A 476 -3.48 2.28 10.95
CA GLU A 476 -3.76 1.43 9.79
C GLU A 476 -2.52 0.61 9.39
N HIS A 477 -1.45 0.65 10.19
CA HIS A 477 -0.28 -0.22 10.07
C HIS A 477 -0.17 -1.16 11.28
N SER A 478 0.56 -2.25 11.08
CA SER A 478 0.83 -3.26 12.10
C SER A 478 1.70 -2.73 13.25
N SER A 479 1.34 -3.04 14.49
CA SER A 479 2.20 -2.87 15.65
C SER A 479 3.37 -3.86 15.63
N SER A 480 4.38 -3.65 16.47
CA SER A 480 5.51 -4.59 16.55
C SER A 480 5.11 -6.01 16.97
N GLU A 481 4.05 -6.16 17.77
CA GLU A 481 3.51 -7.46 18.19
C GLU A 481 2.70 -8.12 17.06
N GLU A 482 1.85 -7.35 16.39
CA GLU A 482 1.09 -7.80 15.21
C GLU A 482 2.05 -8.31 14.11
N LEU A 483 3.16 -7.61 13.84
CA LEU A 483 4.19 -8.03 12.88
C LEU A 483 4.93 -9.31 13.29
N GLN A 484 5.29 -9.45 14.58
CA GLN A 484 5.94 -10.67 15.06
C GLN A 484 5.02 -11.89 14.93
N ASN A 485 3.77 -11.73 15.31
CA ASN A 485 2.75 -12.77 15.18
C ASN A 485 2.49 -13.14 13.72
N PHE A 486 2.46 -12.14 12.82
CA PHE A 486 2.38 -12.36 11.38
C PHE A 486 3.56 -13.21 10.88
N LEU A 487 4.79 -12.81 11.18
CA LEU A 487 5.99 -13.52 10.76
C LEU A 487 6.09 -14.94 11.34
N ALA A 488 5.68 -15.13 12.59
CA ALA A 488 5.64 -16.43 13.26
C ALA A 488 4.62 -17.40 12.63
N ALA A 489 3.57 -16.87 11.99
CA ALA A 489 2.50 -17.68 11.42
C ALA A 489 2.94 -18.41 10.13
N PHE A 490 3.99 -17.94 9.45
CA PHE A 490 4.41 -18.48 8.16
C PHE A 490 5.78 -19.14 8.21
N GLN A 491 5.97 -20.15 7.35
CA GLN A 491 7.31 -20.62 7.02
C GLN A 491 7.94 -19.68 5.98
N ILE A 492 8.84 -18.80 6.41
CA ILE A 492 9.44 -17.78 5.54
C ILE A 492 10.90 -18.11 5.24
N GLY A 493 11.30 -17.97 3.97
CA GLY A 493 12.69 -18.02 3.53
C GLY A 493 13.42 -16.72 3.85
N THR A 494 13.06 -15.63 3.17
CA THR A 494 13.69 -14.31 3.31
C THR A 494 12.66 -13.19 3.49
N VAL A 495 12.95 -12.22 4.35
CA VAL A 495 12.16 -10.97 4.49
C VAL A 495 12.92 -9.80 3.86
N ILE A 496 12.24 -9.01 3.04
CA ILE A 496 12.72 -7.75 2.47
C ILE A 496 11.90 -6.60 3.09
N PRO A 497 12.51 -5.72 3.92
CA PRO A 497 11.85 -4.52 4.41
C PRO A 497 11.49 -3.55 3.27
N THR A 498 10.31 -2.94 3.33
CA THR A 498 9.84 -1.97 2.31
C THR A 498 9.76 -0.52 2.81
N VAL A 499 9.88 -0.30 4.12
CA VAL A 499 9.92 1.04 4.73
C VAL A 499 11.29 1.24 5.38
N GLU A 500 12.01 2.28 4.95
CA GLU A 500 13.33 2.62 5.48
C GLU A 500 13.23 3.28 6.87
N GLY A 501 13.70 2.58 7.91
CA GLY A 501 13.94 3.15 9.24
C GLY A 501 15.39 3.62 9.39
N SER A 502 15.64 4.60 10.26
CA SER A 502 16.99 4.96 10.70
C SER A 502 17.52 3.89 11.67
N TRP A 503 18.00 2.78 11.15
CA TRP A 503 18.58 1.68 11.93
C TRP A 503 19.77 2.19 12.77
N SER A 504 19.53 2.57 14.03
CA SER A 504 20.60 2.95 14.95
C SER A 504 20.89 1.78 15.88
N TYR A 505 22.00 1.10 15.63
CA TYR A 505 22.51 -0.01 16.40
C TYR A 505 23.02 0.49 17.76
N SER A 506 22.51 -0.05 18.87
CA SER A 506 23.32 -0.10 20.09
C SER A 506 24.28 -1.29 19.97
N LYS A 507 25.58 -1.00 20.06
CA LYS A 507 26.68 -1.97 20.07
C LYS A 507 26.49 -3.08 21.10
#